data_AF-A0A971G8Z3-F1
#
_entry.id   AF-A0A971G8Z3-F1
#
_cell.length_a   1.000
_cell.length_b   1.000
_cell.length_c   1.000
_cell.angle_alpha   90.00
_cell.angle_beta   90.00
_cell.angle_gamma   90.00
#
_symmetry.space_group_name_H-M   'P 1'
#
loop_
_entity.id
_entity.type
_entity.pdbx_description
1 polymer ?
#
loop_
_entity_poly.entity_id
_entity_poly.type
_entity_poly.pdbx_seq_one_letter_code
_entity_poly.pdbx_strand_id
1 'polypeptide(L)'
;METNPTIGDVINGKGLSQGVMIPGASMRYICSSATENHDWITQCDGLAVLSQDCDLFQDSLEKEPYAEFFCIKFRDTPNHSLMYGKNPRILHLVENETVYEVLIHQRIRVARECLLEHIAIELNQRLSEESLRLLLFWMTNRYNRHAFPDAFNAIVKDSKT
;
A
#
# COMPACT_ATOMS: atom_id res chain seq x y z
N MET A 1 27.98 12.89 -24.83
CA MET A 1 27.60 11.50 -24.54
C MET A 1 26.32 11.58 -23.76
N GLU A 2 25.19 11.23 -24.35
CA GLU A 2 23.94 11.08 -23.60
C GLU A 2 24.06 9.81 -22.77
N THR A 3 23.98 9.95 -21.46
CA THR A 3 23.90 8.83 -20.53
C THR A 3 22.51 8.22 -20.64
N ASN A 4 22.41 6.89 -20.82
CA ASN A 4 21.13 6.21 -20.74
C ASN A 4 20.48 6.48 -19.38
N PRO A 5 19.16 6.73 -19.31
CA PRO A 5 18.47 6.98 -18.06
C PRO A 5 18.56 5.74 -17.16
N THR A 6 18.72 5.94 -15.85
CA THR A 6 18.70 4.83 -14.89
C THR A 6 17.28 4.30 -14.72
N ILE A 7 17.13 3.14 -14.07
CA ILE A 7 15.79 2.64 -13.70
C ILE A 7 15.04 3.65 -12.83
N GLY A 8 15.74 4.31 -11.91
CA GLY A 8 15.17 5.35 -11.05
C GLY A 8 14.64 6.54 -11.85
N ASP A 9 15.44 7.02 -12.82
CA ASP A 9 15.02 8.10 -13.73
C ASP A 9 13.75 7.73 -14.51
N VAL A 10 13.68 6.50 -15.01
CA VAL A 10 12.52 6.03 -15.78
C VAL A 10 11.27 5.92 -14.91
N ILE A 11 11.39 5.37 -13.69
CA ILE A 11 10.26 5.24 -12.75
C ILE A 11 9.78 6.63 -12.31
N ASN A 12 10.70 7.53 -11.97
CA ASN A 12 10.38 8.90 -11.61
C ASN A 12 9.70 9.65 -12.77
N GLY A 13 10.20 9.48 -14.00
CA GLY A 13 9.62 10.09 -15.20
C GLY A 13 8.18 9.64 -15.50
N LYS A 14 7.73 8.50 -14.96
CA LYS A 14 6.33 8.02 -15.05
C LYS A 14 5.43 8.60 -13.96
N GLY A 15 5.97 9.35 -13.00
CA GLY A 15 5.21 9.92 -11.89
C GLY A 15 4.90 8.94 -10.76
N LEU A 16 5.55 7.76 -10.73
CA LEU A 16 5.43 6.84 -9.60
C LEU A 16 6.07 7.46 -8.35
N SER A 17 5.31 7.51 -7.26
CA SER A 17 5.79 7.96 -5.96
C SER A 17 4.85 7.46 -4.86
N GLN A 18 5.30 7.47 -3.62
CA GLN A 18 4.55 6.97 -2.49
C GLN A 18 3.18 7.66 -2.36
N GLY A 19 2.11 6.89 -2.18
CA GLY A 19 0.75 7.42 -2.04
C GLY A 19 0.07 7.79 -3.37
N VAL A 20 0.72 7.57 -4.52
CA VAL A 20 0.02 7.59 -5.81
C VAL A 20 -0.97 6.44 -5.87
N MET A 21 -2.14 6.73 -6.44
CA MET A 21 -3.23 5.79 -6.66
C MET A 21 -3.25 5.42 -8.14
N ILE A 22 -3.30 4.13 -8.42
CA ILE A 22 -3.21 3.59 -9.78
C ILE A 22 -4.46 2.73 -10.01
N PRO A 23 -5.44 3.16 -10.82
CA PRO A 23 -6.55 2.33 -11.25
C PRO A 23 -6.33 1.79 -12.68
N GLY A 24 -7.35 1.11 -13.20
CA GLY A 24 -7.47 0.85 -14.64
C GLY A 24 -6.45 -0.14 -15.22
N ALA A 25 -5.97 0.15 -16.44
CA ALA A 25 -5.09 -0.77 -17.18
C ALA A 25 -3.72 -0.97 -16.52
N SER A 26 -3.14 0.12 -16.01
CA SER A 26 -1.88 0.13 -15.27
C SER A 26 -1.95 -0.75 -14.02
N MET A 27 -3.03 -0.63 -13.25
CA MET A 27 -3.29 -1.50 -12.10
C MET A 27 -3.36 -2.97 -12.51
N ARG A 28 -4.12 -3.30 -13.54
CA ARG A 28 -4.25 -4.70 -14.01
C ARG A 28 -2.90 -5.29 -14.43
N TYR A 29 -2.08 -4.50 -15.12
CA TYR A 29 -0.73 -4.91 -15.49
C TYR A 29 0.14 -5.16 -14.25
N ILE A 30 0.18 -4.22 -13.30
CA ILE A 30 0.95 -4.37 -12.06
C ILE A 30 0.47 -5.61 -11.27
N CYS A 31 -0.83 -5.79 -11.12
CA CYS A 31 -1.42 -6.97 -10.47
C CYS A 31 -1.05 -8.28 -11.16
N SER A 32 -0.96 -8.32 -12.49
CA SER A 32 -0.52 -9.52 -13.24
C SER A 32 0.96 -9.85 -13.06
N SER A 33 1.76 -8.86 -12.66
CA SER A 33 3.20 -8.98 -12.39
C SER A 33 3.51 -9.13 -10.90
N ALA A 34 2.49 -9.30 -10.05
CA ALA A 34 2.67 -9.47 -8.62
C ALA A 34 3.40 -10.78 -8.29
N THR A 35 4.26 -10.75 -7.28
CA THR A 35 4.92 -11.96 -6.76
C THR A 35 3.96 -12.84 -5.97
N GLU A 36 2.95 -12.24 -5.35
CA GLU A 36 1.89 -12.89 -4.62
C GLU A 36 0.84 -13.45 -5.58
N ASN A 37 0.22 -14.58 -5.20
CA ASN A 37 -0.82 -15.23 -5.99
C ASN A 37 -2.08 -15.45 -5.13
N HIS A 38 -3.00 -14.49 -5.19
CA HIS A 38 -4.26 -14.54 -4.48
C HIS A 38 -5.39 -13.91 -5.29
N ASP A 39 -6.60 -14.47 -5.18
CA ASP A 39 -7.77 -13.98 -5.91
C ASP A 39 -8.05 -12.49 -5.69
N TRP A 40 -7.80 -11.99 -4.48
CA TRP A 40 -8.06 -10.59 -4.12
C TRP A 40 -7.20 -9.58 -4.91
N ILE A 41 -6.08 -10.00 -5.50
CA ILE A 41 -5.23 -9.17 -6.36
C ILE A 41 -5.98 -8.76 -7.64
N THR A 42 -6.77 -9.68 -8.17
CA THR A 42 -7.57 -9.44 -9.40
C THR A 42 -8.92 -8.79 -9.13
N GLN A 43 -9.31 -8.68 -7.85
CA GLN A 43 -10.60 -8.13 -7.40
C GLN A 43 -10.48 -6.74 -6.78
N CYS A 44 -9.31 -6.10 -6.85
CA CYS A 44 -9.12 -4.74 -6.35
C CYS A 44 -9.54 -3.70 -7.39
N ASP A 45 -9.98 -2.54 -6.91
CA ASP A 45 -10.41 -1.43 -7.75
C ASP A 45 -9.24 -0.49 -8.09
N GLY A 46 -8.14 -0.58 -7.33
CA GLY A 46 -6.93 0.18 -7.55
C GLY A 46 -5.74 -0.32 -6.73
N LEU A 47 -4.60 0.35 -6.93
CA LEU A 47 -3.39 0.18 -6.13
C LEU A 47 -3.00 1.50 -5.48
N ALA A 48 -2.52 1.46 -4.24
CA ALA A 48 -1.82 2.57 -3.62
C ALA A 48 -0.33 2.23 -3.51
N VAL A 49 0.55 3.08 -4.04
CA VAL A 49 2.01 2.88 -3.98
C VAL A 49 2.48 2.99 -2.53
N LEU A 50 3.11 1.93 -2.03
CA LEU A 50 3.59 1.86 -0.65
C LEU A 50 5.08 2.17 -0.52
N SER A 51 5.91 1.67 -1.44
CA SER A 51 7.36 1.93 -1.39
C SER A 51 7.65 3.43 -1.31
N GLN A 52 8.66 3.80 -0.51
CA GLN A 52 9.09 5.18 -0.42
C GLN A 52 9.77 5.60 -1.72
N ASP A 53 9.78 6.90 -2.00
CA ASP A 53 10.36 7.45 -3.22
C ASP A 53 11.85 7.06 -3.36
N CYS A 54 12.61 7.04 -2.26
CA CYS A 54 14.02 6.62 -2.28
C CYS A 54 14.20 5.16 -2.69
N ASP A 55 13.27 4.28 -2.32
CA ASP A 55 13.32 2.86 -2.64
C ASP A 55 12.88 2.66 -4.10
N LEU A 56 11.83 3.37 -4.53
CA LEU A 56 11.37 3.35 -5.92
C LEU A 56 12.43 3.82 -6.91
N PHE A 57 13.19 4.86 -6.56
CA PHE A 57 14.18 5.48 -7.44
C PHE A 57 15.59 4.93 -7.28
N GLN A 58 15.82 3.97 -6.38
CA GLN A 58 17.12 3.34 -6.22
C GLN A 58 17.59 2.66 -7.51
N ASP A 59 18.78 2.94 -8.03
CA ASP A 59 19.21 2.38 -9.31
C ASP A 59 19.53 0.88 -9.26
N SER A 60 19.91 0.38 -8.07
CA SER A 60 20.30 -1.01 -7.89
C SER A 60 19.09 -1.91 -7.64
N LEU A 61 18.76 -2.74 -8.64
CA LEU A 61 17.78 -3.82 -8.52
C LEU A 61 18.22 -4.94 -7.56
N GLU A 62 19.52 -5.12 -7.37
CA GLU A 62 20.04 -6.09 -6.39
C GLU A 62 19.74 -5.65 -4.96
N LYS A 63 19.94 -4.35 -4.67
CA LYS A 63 19.70 -3.79 -3.34
C LYS A 63 18.21 -3.59 -3.05
N GLU A 64 17.45 -3.16 -4.05
CA GLU A 64 16.02 -2.90 -3.94
C GLU A 64 15.29 -3.53 -5.14
N PRO A 65 14.92 -4.82 -5.09
CA PRO A 65 14.33 -5.50 -6.25
C PRO A 65 12.85 -5.18 -6.47
N TYR A 66 12.12 -4.78 -5.43
CA TYR A 66 10.66 -4.73 -5.46
C TYR A 66 10.09 -3.34 -5.21
N ALA A 67 8.95 -3.07 -5.83
CA ALA A 67 8.03 -2.03 -5.39
C ALA A 67 6.84 -2.68 -4.69
N GLU A 68 6.38 -2.07 -3.60
CA GLU A 68 5.25 -2.51 -2.81
C GLU A 68 4.01 -1.68 -3.09
N PHE A 69 2.85 -2.34 -3.08
CA PHE A 69 1.55 -1.70 -3.28
C PHE A 69 0.52 -2.29 -2.31
N PHE A 70 -0.46 -1.48 -1.91
CA PHE A 70 -1.72 -1.98 -1.38
C PHE A 70 -2.72 -2.20 -2.51
N CYS A 71 -3.40 -3.34 -2.50
CA CYS A 71 -4.64 -3.54 -3.24
C CYS A 71 -5.79 -2.89 -2.45
N ILE A 72 -6.53 -2.00 -3.09
CA ILE A 72 -7.61 -1.24 -2.44
C ILE A 72 -8.95 -1.53 -3.10
N LYS A 73 -10.03 -1.33 -2.35
CA LYS A 73 -11.41 -1.33 -2.87
C LYS A 73 -12.06 0.02 -2.68
N PHE A 74 -12.93 0.40 -3.60
CA PHE A 74 -13.77 1.59 -3.44
C PHE A 74 -15.03 1.24 -2.66
N ARG A 75 -15.45 2.14 -1.79
CA ARG A 75 -16.68 2.02 -0.99
C ARG A 75 -17.54 3.26 -1.18
N ASP A 76 -18.85 3.06 -1.16
CA ASP A 76 -19.81 4.16 -1.29
C ASP A 76 -19.83 5.04 -0.04
N THR A 77 -19.67 4.44 1.14
CA THR A 77 -19.75 5.15 2.42
C THR A 77 -18.66 4.72 3.40
N PRO A 78 -18.12 5.66 4.20
CA PRO A 78 -17.12 5.33 5.20
C PRO A 78 -17.76 4.68 6.44
N ASN A 79 -17.12 3.65 6.98
CA ASN A 79 -17.47 3.12 8.29
C ASN A 79 -16.58 3.78 9.35
N HIS A 80 -17.16 4.59 10.24
CA HIS A 80 -16.44 5.31 11.29
C HIS A 80 -15.62 4.43 12.25
N SER A 81 -15.95 3.15 12.38
CA SER A 81 -15.16 2.19 13.18
C SER A 81 -13.87 1.73 12.48
N LEU A 82 -13.80 1.92 11.15
CA LEU A 82 -12.66 1.55 10.31
C LEU A 82 -11.82 2.79 9.91
N MET A 83 -12.25 3.99 10.25
CA MET A 83 -11.49 5.23 10.04
C MET A 83 -10.46 5.46 11.14
N TYR A 84 -9.52 6.39 10.87
CA TYR A 84 -8.52 6.87 11.84
C TYR A 84 -7.65 5.77 12.46
N GLY A 85 -7.49 4.64 11.75
CA GLY A 85 -6.62 3.54 12.18
C GLY A 85 -7.09 2.76 13.41
N LYS A 86 -8.37 2.87 13.80
CA LYS A 86 -8.93 2.16 14.97
C LYS A 86 -8.91 0.64 14.82
N ASN A 87 -9.24 0.15 13.63
CA ASN A 87 -9.24 -1.27 13.33
C ASN A 87 -7.85 -1.70 12.80
N PRO A 88 -7.19 -2.73 13.38
CA PRO A 88 -5.88 -3.22 12.93
C PRO A 88 -5.79 -3.75 11.50
N ARG A 89 -6.92 -4.20 10.97
CA ARG A 89 -6.97 -5.10 9.81
C ARG A 89 -7.54 -4.41 8.59
N ILE A 90 -8.42 -3.44 8.81
CA ILE A 90 -9.12 -2.71 7.76
C ILE A 90 -9.06 -1.23 8.09
N LEU A 91 -8.69 -0.41 7.11
CA LEU A 91 -8.72 1.05 7.18
C LEU A 91 -9.62 1.59 6.09
N HIS A 92 -10.52 2.50 6.44
CA HIS A 92 -11.20 3.36 5.48
C HIS A 92 -10.47 4.71 5.44
N LEU A 93 -9.87 5.03 4.30
CA LEU A 93 -9.33 6.34 3.98
C LEU A 93 -10.36 7.11 3.15
N VAL A 94 -10.58 8.38 3.46
CA VAL A 94 -11.50 9.24 2.73
C VAL A 94 -10.69 10.35 2.08
N GLU A 95 -10.72 10.42 0.75
CA GLU A 95 -9.97 11.41 -0.03
C GLU A 95 -10.86 11.87 -1.19
N ASN A 96 -11.09 13.18 -1.31
CA ASN A 96 -11.94 13.78 -2.34
C ASN A 96 -13.28 13.04 -2.54
N GLU A 97 -14.02 12.82 -1.45
CA GLU A 97 -15.31 12.11 -1.39
C GLU A 97 -15.26 10.61 -1.75
N THR A 98 -14.09 10.09 -2.13
CA THR A 98 -13.89 8.66 -2.39
C THR A 98 -13.44 7.95 -1.11
N VAL A 99 -14.04 6.79 -0.83
CA VAL A 99 -13.66 5.95 0.30
C VAL A 99 -12.83 4.78 -0.21
N TYR A 100 -11.58 4.70 0.23
CA TYR A 100 -10.67 3.60 -0.05
C TYR A 100 -10.64 2.65 1.15
N GLU A 101 -11.09 1.42 0.93
CA GLU A 101 -10.90 0.33 1.88
C GLU A 101 -9.55 -0.33 1.63
N VAL A 102 -8.70 -0.29 2.65
CA VAL A 102 -7.36 -0.89 2.65
C VAL A 102 -7.33 -2.00 3.68
N LEU A 103 -6.99 -3.22 3.24
CA LEU A 103 -6.78 -4.35 4.13
C LEU A 103 -5.29 -4.56 4.36
N ILE A 104 -4.88 -4.69 5.62
CA ILE A 104 -3.46 -4.68 5.99
C ILE A 104 -2.65 -5.83 5.35
N HIS A 105 -3.33 -6.92 5.01
CA HIS A 105 -2.72 -8.10 4.40
C HIS A 105 -2.82 -8.12 2.87
N GLN A 106 -3.57 -7.21 2.24
CA GLN A 106 -3.72 -7.13 0.80
C GLN A 106 -2.63 -6.24 0.21
N ARG A 107 -1.39 -6.72 0.33
CA ARG A 107 -0.19 -6.07 -0.20
C ARG A 107 0.46 -6.97 -1.21
N ILE A 108 0.96 -6.37 -2.28
CA ILE A 108 1.70 -7.06 -3.32
C ILE A 108 3.06 -6.42 -3.48
N ARG A 109 4.01 -7.23 -3.94
CA ARG A 109 5.33 -6.82 -4.40
C ARG A 109 5.44 -7.14 -5.87
N VAL A 110 6.06 -6.24 -6.62
CA VAL A 110 6.28 -6.37 -8.05
C VAL A 110 7.74 -6.02 -8.32
N ALA A 111 8.41 -6.82 -9.15
CA ALA A 111 9.79 -6.51 -9.54
C ALA A 111 9.83 -5.14 -10.21
N ARG A 112 10.74 -4.25 -9.80
CA ARG A 112 10.80 -2.88 -10.32
C ARG A 112 11.10 -2.84 -11.83
N GLU A 113 11.72 -3.87 -12.37
CA GLU A 113 11.90 -4.09 -13.81
C GLU A 113 10.57 -4.10 -14.57
N CYS A 114 9.52 -4.68 -14.00
CA CYS A 114 8.19 -4.68 -14.62
C CYS A 114 7.61 -3.26 -14.73
N LEU A 115 8.07 -2.32 -13.89
CA LEU A 115 7.61 -0.92 -13.92
C LEU A 115 8.27 -0.08 -15.02
N LEU A 116 9.26 -0.64 -15.72
CA LEU A 116 9.89 0.00 -16.88
C LEU A 116 8.97 0.04 -18.10
N GLU A 117 8.05 -0.91 -18.20
CA GLU A 117 7.02 -0.97 -19.23
C GLU A 117 6.11 0.28 -19.20
N HIS A 118 5.35 0.49 -20.28
CA HIS A 118 4.47 1.66 -20.37
C HIS A 118 3.28 1.57 -19.41
N ILE A 119 3.49 2.10 -18.20
CA ILE A 119 2.45 2.34 -17.20
C ILE A 119 1.96 3.78 -17.38
N ALA A 120 0.66 3.94 -17.63
CA ALA A 120 0.02 5.25 -17.65
C ALA A 120 -0.48 5.58 -16.23
N ILE A 121 0.07 6.63 -15.62
CA ILE A 121 -0.33 7.07 -14.29
C ILE A 121 -1.01 8.42 -14.43
N GLU A 122 -2.25 8.47 -13.98
CA GLU A 122 -2.98 9.72 -13.85
C GLU A 122 -2.42 10.48 -12.64
N LEU A 123 -1.57 11.48 -12.90
CA LEU A 123 -0.86 12.27 -11.88
C LEU A 123 -1.78 12.93 -10.83
N ASN A 124 -3.08 12.97 -11.10
CA ASN A 124 -4.09 13.65 -10.30
C ASN A 124 -4.65 12.78 -9.17
N GLN A 125 -4.35 11.47 -9.16
CA GLN A 125 -4.87 10.54 -8.17
C GLN A 125 -3.79 10.21 -7.15
N ARG A 126 -3.63 11.08 -6.16
CA ARG A 126 -2.69 10.90 -5.04
C ARG A 126 -3.42 11.10 -3.72
N LEU A 127 -3.05 10.31 -2.72
CA LEU A 127 -3.42 10.59 -1.33
C LEU A 127 -2.87 11.97 -0.92
N SER A 128 -3.67 12.73 -0.17
CA SER A 128 -3.16 13.89 0.55
C SER A 128 -2.07 13.47 1.54
N GLU A 129 -1.24 14.43 1.95
CA GLU A 129 -0.20 14.18 2.95
C GLU A 129 -0.77 13.64 4.28
N GLU A 130 -1.97 14.10 4.66
CA GLU A 130 -2.67 13.60 5.85
C GLU A 130 -3.09 12.14 5.69
N SER A 131 -3.76 11.79 4.59
CA SER A 131 -4.18 10.43 4.29
C SER A 131 -2.99 9.47 4.20
N LEU A 132 -1.89 9.89 3.56
CA LEU A 132 -0.68 9.09 3.46
C LEU A 132 -0.04 8.87 4.84
N ARG A 133 0.07 9.92 5.67
CA ARG A 133 0.56 9.78 7.05
C ARG A 133 -0.30 8.82 7.86
N LEU A 134 -1.63 8.91 7.74
CA LEU A 134 -2.55 8.01 8.42
C LEU A 134 -2.35 6.56 7.95
N LEU A 135 -2.22 6.32 6.64
CA LEU A 135 -1.98 4.98 6.09
C LEU A 135 -0.69 4.36 6.64
N LEU A 136 0.42 5.13 6.61
CA LEU A 136 1.72 4.67 7.10
C LEU A 136 1.72 4.45 8.61
N PHE A 137 1.12 5.36 9.38
CA PHE A 137 0.95 5.20 10.82
C PHE A 137 0.14 3.96 11.15
N TRP A 138 -1.02 3.78 10.50
CA TRP A 138 -1.88 2.62 10.73
C TRP A 138 -1.16 1.30 10.44
N MET A 139 -0.39 1.25 9.36
CA MET A 139 0.37 0.07 8.98
C MET A 139 1.49 -0.25 9.99
N THR A 140 2.30 0.75 10.34
CA THR A 140 3.41 0.56 11.28
C THR A 140 2.91 0.18 12.67
N ASN A 141 1.74 0.70 13.07
CA ASN A 141 1.11 0.38 14.35
C ASN A 141 0.70 -1.11 14.46
N ARG A 142 0.66 -1.88 13.36
CA ARG A 142 0.51 -3.34 13.43
C ARG A 142 1.66 -4.00 14.21
N TYR A 143 2.89 -3.52 14.03
CA TYR A 143 4.10 -4.11 14.63
C TYR A 143 4.33 -3.64 16.06
N ASN A 144 3.76 -2.49 16.44
CA ASN A 144 3.85 -1.95 17.80
C ASN A 144 2.78 -2.50 18.77
N ARG A 145 1.95 -3.44 18.29
CA ARG A 145 0.96 -4.08 19.15
C ARG A 145 1.65 -5.06 20.09
N HIS A 146 1.69 -4.69 21.37
CA HIS A 146 1.93 -5.66 22.42
C HIS A 146 0.89 -6.78 22.31
N ALA A 147 1.34 -8.02 22.11
CA ALA A 147 0.53 -9.16 22.45
C ALA A 147 0.25 -9.03 23.95
N PHE A 148 -1.00 -8.79 24.35
CA PHE A 148 -1.37 -8.89 25.75
C PHE A 148 -0.96 -10.30 26.20
N PRO A 149 -0.07 -10.45 27.19
CA PRO A 149 0.32 -11.77 27.62
C PRO A 149 -0.94 -12.47 28.12
N ASP A 150 -1.25 -13.62 27.54
CA ASP A 150 -2.37 -14.47 27.98
C ASP A 150 -2.31 -14.78 29.49
N ALA A 151 -1.13 -14.66 30.09
CA ALA A 151 -0.88 -14.74 31.53
C ALA A 151 -1.73 -13.75 32.36
N PHE A 152 -1.99 -12.53 31.88
CA PHE A 152 -2.82 -11.57 32.62
C PHE A 152 -4.29 -12.04 32.70
N ASN A 153 -4.82 -12.60 31.62
CA ASN A 153 -6.18 -13.15 31.59
C ASN A 153 -6.33 -14.42 32.46
N ALA A 154 -5.26 -15.19 32.63
CA ALA A 154 -5.24 -16.34 33.54
C ALA A 154 -5.30 -15.92 35.01
N ILE A 155 -4.53 -14.90 35.42
CA ILE A 155 -4.51 -14.39 36.80
C ILE A 155 -5.87 -13.79 37.21
N VAL A 156 -6.53 -13.07 36.30
CA VAL A 156 -7.85 -12.46 36.58
C VAL A 156 -8.95 -13.52 36.74
N LYS A 157 -8.82 -14.70 36.12
CA LYS A 157 -9.74 -15.83 36.31
C LYS A 157 -9.56 -16.53 37.66
N ASP A 158 -8.33 -16.65 38.15
CA ASP A 158 -8.04 -17.26 39.46
C ASP A 158 -8.42 -16.35 40.64
N SER A 159 -8.45 -15.03 40.43
CA SER A 159 -8.75 -14.04 41.47
C SER A 159 -10.25 -13.90 41.80
N LYS A 160 -11.12 -14.75 41.24
CA LYS A 160 -12.58 -14.77 41.48
C LYS A 160 -13.06 -16.00 42.27
N THR A 161 -12.16 -16.65 43.01
CA THR A 161 -12.50 -17.71 43.97
C THR A 161 -12.31 -17.20 45.39
#